data_AF-A0A0C9R7E4-F1
#
_entry.id   AF-A0A0C9R7E4-F1
#
_cell.length_a   1.000
_cell.length_b   1.000
_cell.length_c   1.000
_cell.angle_alpha   90.00
_cell.angle_beta   90.00
_cell.angle_gamma   90.00
#
_symmetry.space_group_name_H-M   'P 1'
#
loop_
_entity.id
_entity.type
_entity.pdbx_description
1 polymer ?
#
loop_
_entity_poly.entity_id
_entity_poly.type
_entity_poly.pdbx_seq_one_letter_code
_entity_poly.pdbx_strand_id
1 'polypeptide(L)'
;MSLRTLAITLNNISRNYSPGETISGEVIIDSNGAANYRGLQLKFNGAAVVHWTERNPRRNREQNNGGNYRIEDEPSDVHYHAEEEYFQASMYVLGGPAGNVHVGAGRLVVPFTTPLPMNIPSSFADINLGRIEYSIEASMSTAWGSEFKTKILFYVNAPPNLSQYPCEPIVDVVNKKYYCCLLPCITNGSMDACIRSLGNCYSIGEWIHVFLDIDSHSKSVQVTSVDMKLEQVQAEEYLFPVV
;
A
#
# COMPACT_ATOMS: atom_id res chain seq x y z
N MET A 1 32.64 18.67 -15.94
CA MET A 1 31.90 17.58 -15.29
C MET A 1 32.01 16.34 -16.16
N SER A 2 32.48 15.22 -15.63
CA SER A 2 32.83 14.04 -16.43
C SER A 2 31.72 12.99 -16.51
N LEU A 3 30.86 12.84 -15.49
CA LEU A 3 29.81 11.81 -15.49
C LEU A 3 28.73 12.10 -16.54
N ARG A 4 28.49 11.13 -17.43
CA ARG A 4 27.36 11.13 -18.38
C ARG A 4 26.16 10.38 -17.85
N THR A 5 26.37 9.21 -17.25
CA THR A 5 25.27 8.32 -16.86
C THR A 5 25.59 7.62 -15.55
N LEU A 6 24.58 7.56 -14.69
CA LEU A 6 24.49 6.68 -13.54
C LEU A 6 23.14 5.96 -13.63
N ALA A 7 23.16 4.65 -13.84
CA ALA A 7 21.94 3.86 -14.02
C ALA A 7 22.01 2.57 -13.21
N ILE A 8 20.85 2.12 -12.71
CA ILE A 8 20.71 0.82 -12.05
C ILE A 8 19.94 -0.10 -12.99
N THR A 9 20.43 -1.32 -13.14
CA THR A 9 19.75 -2.40 -13.88
C THR A 9 19.61 -3.60 -12.97
N LEU A 10 18.45 -4.26 -13.00
CA LEU A 10 18.16 -5.46 -12.22
C LEU A 10 18.16 -6.68 -13.13
N ASN A 11 18.67 -7.79 -12.61
CA ASN A 11 18.69 -9.07 -13.34
C ASN A 11 17.27 -9.61 -13.56
N ASN A 12 16.37 -9.39 -12.59
CA ASN A 12 14.95 -9.69 -12.74
C ASN A 12 14.24 -8.52 -13.45
N ILE A 13 13.95 -8.71 -14.73
CA ILE A 13 13.33 -7.71 -15.61
C ILE A 13 11.94 -7.29 -15.11
N SER A 14 11.20 -8.21 -14.48
CA SER A 14 9.86 -7.91 -13.94
C SER A 14 9.92 -7.01 -12.70
N ARG A 15 11.07 -6.98 -12.01
CA ARG A 15 11.28 -6.29 -10.73
C ARG A 15 10.30 -6.70 -9.62
N ASN A 16 9.72 -7.90 -9.72
CA ASN A 16 8.88 -8.48 -8.68
C ASN A 16 9.71 -9.45 -7.85
N TYR A 17 9.68 -9.27 -6.53
CA TYR A 17 10.43 -10.08 -5.58
C TYR A 17 9.53 -10.58 -4.46
N SER A 18 9.92 -11.66 -3.80
CA SER A 18 9.29 -12.12 -2.55
C SER A 18 10.11 -11.68 -1.33
N PRO A 19 9.52 -11.59 -0.12
CA PRO A 19 10.30 -11.41 1.11
C PRO A 19 11.40 -12.47 1.23
N GLY A 20 12.59 -12.07 1.68
CA GLY A 20 13.77 -12.95 1.73
C GLY A 20 14.51 -13.16 0.42
N GLU A 21 13.92 -12.81 -0.72
CA GLU A 21 14.56 -12.99 -2.03
C GLU A 21 15.79 -12.10 -2.17
N THR A 22 16.80 -12.58 -2.89
CA THR A 22 18.01 -11.82 -3.16
C THR A 22 17.85 -10.98 -4.43
N ILE A 23 17.92 -9.66 -4.27
CA ILE A 23 18.01 -8.73 -5.39
C ILE A 23 19.44 -8.72 -5.90
N SER A 24 19.62 -8.92 -7.20
CA SER A 24 20.90 -8.79 -7.90
C SER A 24 20.77 -7.91 -9.14
N GLY A 25 21.85 -7.20 -9.46
CA GLY A 25 21.88 -6.29 -10.58
C GLY A 25 23.23 -5.62 -10.74
N GLU A 26 23.24 -4.55 -11.53
CA GLU A 26 24.43 -3.81 -11.87
C GLU A 26 24.16 -2.30 -11.83
N VAL A 27 25.15 -1.54 -11.41
CA VAL A 27 25.21 -0.09 -11.59
C VAL A 27 26.13 0.22 -12.77
N ILE A 28 25.60 0.97 -13.73
CA ILE A 28 26.33 1.42 -14.91
C ILE A 28 26.75 2.87 -14.68
N ILE A 29 28.06 3.09 -14.71
CA ILE A 29 28.70 4.41 -14.67
C ILE A 29 29.28 4.66 -16.06
N ASP A 30 28.86 5.74 -16.72
CA ASP A 30 29.48 6.20 -17.97
C ASP A 30 30.05 7.60 -17.78
N SER A 31 31.31 7.82 -18.16
CA SER A 31 32.05 9.07 -17.94
C SER A 31 32.81 9.51 -19.19
N ASN A 32 32.86 10.82 -19.46
CA ASN A 32 33.60 11.44 -20.56
C ASN A 32 35.05 11.72 -20.29
N GLY A 33 35.44 11.60 -19.03
CA GLY A 33 36.75 11.96 -18.56
C GLY A 33 37.04 11.25 -17.25
N ALA A 34 38.31 11.20 -16.91
CA ALA A 34 38.70 10.66 -15.63
C ALA A 34 38.28 11.60 -14.49
N ALA A 35 37.69 11.06 -13.43
CA ALA A 35 37.35 11.81 -12.23
C ALA A 35 37.44 10.93 -10.99
N ASN A 36 37.57 11.61 -9.84
CA ASN A 36 37.69 10.96 -8.54
C ASN A 36 36.39 11.14 -7.75
N TYR A 37 35.88 10.03 -7.21
CA TYR A 37 34.66 9.96 -6.41
C TYR A 37 34.97 9.37 -5.03
N ARG A 38 34.15 9.68 -4.02
CA ARG A 38 34.29 9.06 -2.70
C ARG A 38 33.98 7.56 -2.75
N GLY A 39 32.88 7.24 -3.40
CA GLY A 39 32.45 5.88 -3.67
C GLY A 39 31.10 5.87 -4.39
N LEU A 40 30.64 4.66 -4.70
CA LEU A 40 29.29 4.37 -5.17
C LEU A 40 28.54 3.68 -4.05
N GLN A 41 27.52 4.35 -3.52
CA GLN A 41 26.63 3.84 -2.48
C GLN A 41 25.31 3.39 -3.10
N LEU A 42 24.79 2.25 -2.66
CA LEU A 42 23.42 1.82 -2.88
C LEU A 42 22.65 1.95 -1.57
N LYS A 43 21.46 2.53 -1.63
CA LYS A 43 20.48 2.61 -0.55
C LYS A 43 19.21 1.87 -0.98
N PHE A 44 18.83 0.87 -0.20
CA PHE A 44 17.60 0.11 -0.35
C PHE A 44 16.61 0.60 0.69
N ASN A 45 15.38 0.88 0.27
CA ASN A 45 14.35 1.43 1.13
C ASN A 45 13.01 0.73 0.86
N GLY A 46 12.28 0.41 1.92
CA GLY A 46 10.89 -0.03 1.87
C GLY A 46 10.07 0.72 2.92
N ALA A 47 9.04 1.44 2.49
CA ALA A 47 8.22 2.23 3.39
C ALA A 47 6.76 2.33 2.91
N ALA A 48 5.84 2.45 3.87
CA ALA A 48 4.47 2.88 3.62
C ALA A 48 4.39 4.40 3.72
N VAL A 49 3.68 5.01 2.79
CA VAL A 49 3.41 6.44 2.75
C VAL A 49 1.92 6.63 2.51
N VAL A 50 1.23 7.16 3.51
CA VAL A 50 -0.21 7.46 3.45
C VAL A 50 -0.44 8.96 3.40
N HIS A 51 -1.44 9.38 2.62
CA HIS A 51 -1.88 10.76 2.57
C HIS A 51 -3.35 10.81 2.17
N TRP A 52 -4.17 11.42 3.01
CA TRP A 52 -5.57 11.69 2.69
C TRP A 52 -5.94 13.14 3.02
N THR A 53 -7.07 13.59 2.49
CA THR A 53 -7.54 14.96 2.68
C THR A 53 -8.99 14.93 3.14
N GLU A 54 -9.26 15.52 4.29
CA GLU A 54 -10.61 15.66 4.81
C GLU A 54 -11.13 17.07 4.56
N ARG A 55 -12.35 17.16 4.03
CA ARG A 55 -13.07 18.42 3.92
C ARG A 55 -13.74 18.72 5.25
N ASN A 56 -13.15 19.62 6.01
CA ASN A 56 -13.77 20.18 7.20
C ASN A 56 -14.26 21.60 6.87
N PRO A 57 -15.57 21.83 6.67
CA PRO A 57 -16.07 23.18 6.49
C PRO A 57 -15.81 24.00 7.76
N ARG A 58 -15.09 25.11 7.62
CA ARG A 58 -14.92 26.08 8.70
C ARG A 58 -16.16 26.93 8.77
N ARG A 59 -16.83 26.90 9.92
CA ARG A 59 -17.94 27.83 10.20
C ARG A 59 -17.37 29.19 10.57
N ASN A 60 -17.42 30.12 9.62
CA ASN A 60 -17.16 31.52 9.92
C ASN A 60 -18.45 32.18 10.40
N ARG A 61 -18.34 32.93 11.50
CA ARG A 61 -19.43 33.70 12.08
C ARG A 61 -19.06 35.18 11.97
N GLU A 62 -19.57 35.84 10.94
CA GLU A 62 -19.40 37.29 10.77
C GLU A 62 -20.62 38.04 11.32
N GLN A 63 -20.35 39.13 12.05
CA GLN A 63 -21.37 40.01 12.60
C GLN A 63 -21.57 41.20 11.65
N ASN A 64 -22.77 41.34 11.12
CA ASN A 64 -23.10 42.49 10.28
C ASN A 64 -23.38 43.73 11.15
N ASN A 65 -23.21 44.93 10.58
CA ASN A 65 -23.46 46.22 11.25
C ASN A 65 -24.87 46.39 11.87
N GLY A 66 -25.83 45.51 11.55
CA GLY A 66 -27.18 45.47 12.13
C GLY A 66 -27.37 44.48 13.28
N GLY A 67 -26.32 43.83 13.79
CA GLY A 67 -26.40 42.88 14.92
C GLY A 67 -26.78 41.43 14.56
N ASN A 68 -27.11 41.16 13.28
CA ASN A 68 -27.36 39.81 12.79
C ASN A 68 -26.05 39.09 12.45
N TYR A 69 -26.00 37.79 12.74
CA TYR A 69 -24.88 36.92 12.39
C TYR A 69 -25.15 36.20 11.07
N ARG A 70 -24.15 36.16 10.19
CA ARG A 70 -24.14 35.34 8.98
C ARG A 70 -23.24 34.14 9.22
N ILE A 71 -23.75 32.94 8.96
CA ILE A 71 -22.98 31.69 9.04
C ILE A 71 -22.63 31.33 7.60
N GLU A 72 -21.35 31.33 7.28
CA GLU A 72 -20.84 30.85 6.00
C GLU A 72 -19.90 29.67 6.27
N ASP A 73 -20.17 28.56 5.60
CA ASP A 73 -19.30 27.39 5.60
C ASP A 73 -18.23 27.61 4.52
N GLU A 74 -17.01 27.92 4.93
CA GLU A 74 -15.87 27.96 4.02
C GLU A 74 -15.27 26.56 3.88
N PRO A 75 -15.09 26.03 2.66
CA PRO A 75 -14.39 24.76 2.48
C PRO A 75 -12.95 24.90 2.98
N SER A 76 -12.58 24.10 3.97
CA SER A 76 -11.18 23.95 4.38
C SER A 76 -10.76 22.49 4.25
N ASP A 77 -9.71 22.27 3.46
CA ASP A 77 -9.10 20.97 3.29
C ASP A 77 -8.05 20.79 4.39
N VAL A 78 -8.16 19.70 5.15
CA VAL A 78 -7.16 19.29 6.14
C VAL A 78 -6.41 18.10 5.54
N HIS A 79 -5.10 18.26 5.42
CA HIS A 79 -4.21 17.22 4.89
C HIS A 79 -3.64 16.39 6.05
N TYR A 80 -3.73 15.08 5.93
CA TYR A 80 -3.12 14.12 6.85
C TYR A 80 -2.05 13.34 6.12
N HIS A 81 -0.97 13.01 6.82
CA HIS A 81 0.18 12.31 6.26
C HIS A 81 0.87 11.48 7.33
N ALA A 82 1.26 10.26 6.97
CA ALA A 82 2.09 9.40 7.79
C ALA A 82 3.05 8.58 6.91
N GLU A 83 4.20 8.25 7.47
CA GLU A 83 5.21 7.38 6.87
C GLU A 83 5.64 6.33 7.89
N GLU A 84 5.73 5.09 7.44
CA GLU A 84 6.25 3.96 8.23
C GLU A 84 7.36 3.26 7.43
N GLU A 85 8.58 3.26 7.96
CA GLU A 85 9.71 2.57 7.34
C GLU A 85 9.71 1.09 7.75
N TYR A 86 9.61 0.19 6.77
CA TYR A 86 9.74 -1.25 7.00
C TYR A 86 11.19 -1.69 7.05
N PHE A 87 12.03 -1.12 6.18
CA PHE A 87 13.47 -1.30 6.26
C PHE A 87 14.23 -0.25 5.47
N GLN A 88 15.47 -0.01 5.91
CA GLN A 88 16.48 0.71 5.18
C GLN A 88 17.83 0.00 5.28
N ALA A 89 18.45 -0.29 4.14
CA ALA A 89 19.79 -0.86 4.08
C ALA A 89 20.67 -0.01 3.16
N SER A 90 21.97 0.01 3.42
CA SER A 90 22.92 0.75 2.58
C SER A 90 24.24 0.02 2.48
N MET A 91 24.86 0.08 1.31
CA MET A 91 26.15 -0.55 1.06
C MET A 91 26.96 0.28 0.07
N TYR A 92 28.29 0.28 0.22
CA TYR A 92 29.19 0.78 -0.82
C TYR A 92 29.59 -0.39 -1.71
N VAL A 93 29.33 -0.27 -3.01
CA VAL A 93 29.72 -1.27 -4.03
C VAL A 93 31.02 -0.90 -4.74
N LEU A 94 31.48 0.34 -4.54
CA LEU A 94 32.78 0.83 -4.99
C LEU A 94 33.26 1.90 -4.01
N GLY A 95 34.49 1.83 -3.51
CA GLY A 95 35.04 2.82 -2.58
C GLY A 95 34.38 2.84 -1.20
N GLY A 96 34.21 4.02 -0.62
CA GLY A 96 33.63 4.18 0.72
C GLY A 96 33.38 5.65 1.11
N PRO A 97 32.90 5.93 2.32
CA PRO A 97 32.52 7.28 2.76
C PRO A 97 33.64 8.32 2.63
N ALA A 98 34.87 7.91 2.93
CA ALA A 98 36.09 8.71 2.82
C ALA A 98 37.02 8.20 1.70
N GLY A 99 36.48 7.43 0.75
CA GLY A 99 37.26 6.85 -0.33
C GLY A 99 37.73 7.90 -1.34
N ASN A 100 38.61 7.46 -2.24
CA ASN A 100 39.03 8.23 -3.41
C ASN A 100 39.19 7.26 -4.58
N VAL A 101 38.06 6.93 -5.20
CA VAL A 101 37.99 6.01 -6.33
C VAL A 101 38.18 6.78 -7.62
N HIS A 102 39.19 6.38 -8.37
CA HIS A 102 39.41 6.85 -9.73
C HIS A 102 38.47 6.14 -10.70
N VAL A 103 37.60 6.89 -11.37
CA VAL A 103 36.77 6.41 -12.48
C VAL A 103 37.30 7.04 -13.75
N GLY A 104 37.82 6.20 -14.65
CA GLY A 104 38.32 6.62 -15.95
C GLY A 104 37.21 7.08 -16.90
N ALA A 105 37.62 7.53 -18.09
CA ALA A 105 36.67 7.73 -19.18
C ALA A 105 36.15 6.38 -19.70
N GLY A 106 34.89 6.35 -20.15
CA GLY A 106 34.19 5.17 -20.64
C GLY A 106 33.21 4.59 -19.62
N ARG A 107 32.80 3.35 -19.89
CA ARG A 107 31.75 2.63 -19.18
C ARG A 107 32.34 1.67 -18.15
N LEU A 108 31.94 1.83 -16.89
CA LEU A 108 32.22 0.94 -15.77
C LEU A 108 30.92 0.29 -15.30
N VAL A 109 30.93 -1.02 -15.10
CA VAL A 109 29.78 -1.80 -14.63
C VAL A 109 30.14 -2.40 -13.27
N VAL A 110 29.34 -2.11 -12.25
CA VAL A 110 29.57 -2.54 -10.87
C VAL A 110 28.42 -3.44 -10.42
N PRO A 111 28.63 -4.75 -10.27
CA PRO A 111 27.57 -5.66 -9.84
C PRO A 111 27.26 -5.48 -8.35
N PHE A 112 26.03 -5.82 -7.96
CA PHE A 112 25.60 -5.85 -6.57
C PHE A 112 24.62 -6.99 -6.31
N THR A 113 24.55 -7.40 -5.04
CA THR A 113 23.58 -8.37 -4.56
C THR A 113 23.20 -8.06 -3.11
N THR A 114 21.92 -8.13 -2.76
CA THR A 114 21.44 -7.96 -1.38
C THR A 114 20.19 -8.80 -1.13
N PRO A 115 20.05 -9.47 0.03
CA PRO A 115 18.80 -10.10 0.43
C PRO A 115 17.78 -9.05 0.87
N LEU A 116 16.50 -9.29 0.57
CA LEU A 116 15.38 -8.58 1.19
C LEU A 116 15.08 -9.15 2.58
N PRO A 117 14.58 -8.33 3.52
CA PRO A 117 14.05 -8.86 4.78
C PRO A 117 12.88 -9.82 4.57
N MET A 118 12.65 -10.71 5.53
CA MET A 118 11.55 -11.70 5.50
C MET A 118 10.18 -11.12 5.89
N ASN A 119 10.18 -10.03 6.66
CA ASN A 119 9.02 -9.46 7.33
C ASN A 119 8.60 -8.11 6.72
N ILE A 120 8.51 -8.05 5.40
CA ILE A 120 8.10 -6.87 4.66
C ILE A 120 6.79 -7.13 3.90
N PRO A 121 5.85 -6.18 3.86
CA PRO A 121 4.54 -6.39 3.24
C PRO A 121 4.59 -6.33 1.71
N SER A 122 3.47 -6.72 1.09
CA SER A 122 3.29 -6.54 -0.35
C SER A 122 3.32 -5.07 -0.73
N SER A 123 3.85 -4.77 -1.91
CA SER A 123 3.67 -3.46 -2.53
C SER A 123 2.20 -3.15 -2.72
N PHE A 124 1.84 -1.90 -2.48
CA PHE A 124 0.48 -1.40 -2.57
C PHE A 124 0.51 0.01 -3.13
N ALA A 125 -0.50 0.40 -3.90
CA ALA A 125 -0.66 1.77 -4.36
C ALA A 125 -2.13 2.06 -4.59
N ASP A 126 -2.68 2.98 -3.81
CA ASP A 126 -4.02 3.53 -3.96
C ASP A 126 -3.93 5.06 -3.93
N ILE A 127 -4.71 5.71 -4.79
CA ILE A 127 -4.66 7.16 -4.96
C ILE A 127 -5.16 7.94 -3.73
N ASN A 128 -6.03 7.33 -2.93
CA ASN A 128 -6.65 7.96 -1.76
C ASN A 128 -6.02 7.49 -0.45
N LEU A 129 -5.57 6.23 -0.38
CA LEU A 129 -5.05 5.64 0.87
C LEU A 129 -3.54 5.78 0.99
N GLY A 130 -2.80 5.76 -0.13
CA GLY A 130 -1.35 5.82 -0.14
C GLY A 130 -0.69 4.59 -0.77
N ARG A 131 0.58 4.37 -0.45
CA ARG A 131 1.38 3.33 -1.11
C ARG A 131 2.40 2.68 -0.18
N ILE A 132 2.73 1.44 -0.46
CA ILE A 132 3.91 0.73 0.05
C ILE A 132 4.90 0.64 -1.11
N GLU A 133 5.99 1.40 -1.01
CA GLU A 133 6.98 1.57 -2.08
C GLU A 133 8.34 1.00 -1.67
N TYR A 134 8.95 0.24 -2.59
CA TYR A 134 10.32 -0.24 -2.45
C TYR A 134 11.23 0.34 -3.53
N SER A 135 12.46 0.67 -3.15
CA SER A 135 13.38 1.35 -4.05
C SER A 135 14.84 1.05 -3.80
N ILE A 136 15.63 1.28 -4.84
CA ILE A 136 17.10 1.26 -4.83
C ILE A 136 17.56 2.61 -5.35
N GLU A 137 18.30 3.34 -4.54
CA GLU A 137 18.98 4.57 -4.93
C GLU A 137 20.47 4.32 -5.02
N ALA A 138 21.08 4.67 -6.15
CA ALA A 138 22.52 4.70 -6.33
C ALA A 138 23.00 6.14 -6.27
N SER A 139 24.01 6.41 -5.46
CA SER A 139 24.58 7.73 -5.28
C SER A 139 26.10 7.72 -5.37
N MET A 140 26.65 8.77 -5.98
CA MET A 140 28.08 9.04 -6.07
C MET A 140 28.34 10.50 -5.76
N SER A 141 29.36 10.78 -4.95
CA SER A 141 29.78 12.17 -4.67
C SER A 141 31.26 12.37 -4.95
N THR A 142 31.60 13.58 -5.39
CA THR A 142 32.99 14.03 -5.54
C THR A 142 33.48 14.65 -4.23
N ALA A 143 34.81 14.75 -4.06
CA ALA A 143 35.38 15.45 -2.90
C ALA A 143 34.94 16.93 -2.80
N TRP A 144 34.61 17.54 -3.95
CA TRP A 144 34.21 18.94 -4.10
C TRP A 144 32.69 19.19 -3.95
N GLY A 145 31.93 18.17 -3.52
CA GLY A 145 30.51 18.32 -3.17
C GLY A 145 29.51 18.09 -4.30
N SER A 146 29.93 17.83 -5.55
CA SER A 146 28.99 17.39 -6.59
C SER A 146 28.45 15.99 -6.25
N GLU A 147 27.13 15.84 -6.29
CA GLU A 147 26.42 14.59 -6.01
C GLU A 147 25.61 14.16 -7.24
N PHE A 148 25.67 12.87 -7.55
CA PHE A 148 24.93 12.23 -8.63
C PHE A 148 24.08 11.12 -8.03
N LYS A 149 22.80 11.07 -8.40
CA LYS A 149 21.84 10.09 -7.88
C LYS A 149 20.97 9.53 -9.00
N THR A 150 20.58 8.27 -8.85
CA THR A 150 19.53 7.64 -9.65
C THR A 150 18.75 6.70 -8.75
N LYS A 151 17.43 6.61 -8.95
CA LYS A 151 16.53 5.79 -8.14
C LYS A 151 15.70 4.93 -9.06
N ILE A 152 15.55 3.66 -8.72
CA ILE A 152 14.59 2.76 -9.37
C ILE A 152 13.64 2.17 -8.32
N LEU A 153 12.43 1.83 -8.76
CA LEU A 153 11.45 1.11 -7.95
C LEU A 153 11.45 -0.38 -8.30
N PHE A 154 11.09 -1.20 -7.32
CA PHE A 154 10.76 -2.61 -7.45
C PHE A 154 9.54 -2.95 -6.61
N TYR A 155 8.95 -4.12 -6.86
CA TYR A 155 7.72 -4.57 -6.23
C TYR A 155 7.98 -5.81 -5.37
N VAL A 156 7.30 -5.87 -4.23
CA VAL A 156 7.32 -7.03 -3.34
C VAL A 156 5.95 -7.69 -3.37
N ASN A 157 5.92 -9.01 -3.61
CA ASN A 157 4.73 -9.82 -3.48
C ASN A 157 4.87 -10.71 -2.23
N ALA A 158 4.16 -10.34 -1.18
CA ALA A 158 4.14 -11.01 0.12
C ALA A 158 2.69 -11.37 0.46
N PRO A 159 2.08 -12.35 -0.23
CA PRO A 159 0.72 -12.76 0.07
C PRO A 159 0.65 -13.34 1.49
N PRO A 160 -0.44 -13.11 2.23
CA PRO A 160 -0.60 -13.67 3.56
C PRO A 160 -0.55 -15.19 3.50
N ASN A 161 0.20 -15.81 4.40
CA ASN A 161 0.25 -17.26 4.50
C ASN A 161 -1.00 -17.75 5.23
N LEU A 162 -1.98 -18.26 4.49
CA LEU A 162 -3.24 -18.76 5.04
C LEU A 162 -3.05 -19.86 6.11
N SER A 163 -1.95 -20.61 6.08
CA SER A 163 -1.66 -21.63 7.10
C SER A 163 -1.39 -21.06 8.49
N GLN A 164 -1.17 -19.74 8.60
CA GLN A 164 -0.94 -19.05 9.87
C GLN A 164 -2.23 -18.50 10.49
N TYR A 165 -3.34 -18.54 9.74
CA TYR A 165 -4.64 -18.07 10.21
C TYR A 165 -5.52 -19.27 10.57
N PRO A 166 -6.22 -19.24 11.71
CA PRO A 166 -7.21 -20.26 12.03
C PRO A 166 -8.41 -20.07 11.09
N CYS A 167 -8.43 -20.82 10.00
CA CYS A 167 -9.51 -20.75 9.03
C CYS A 167 -10.70 -21.55 9.56
N GLU A 168 -11.83 -20.87 9.73
CA GLU A 168 -13.02 -21.42 10.36
C GLU A 168 -14.22 -21.32 9.43
N PRO A 169 -15.16 -22.30 9.49
CA PRO A 169 -16.41 -22.21 8.75
C PRO A 169 -17.17 -20.94 9.13
N ILE A 170 -17.72 -20.26 8.13
CA ILE A 170 -18.62 -19.14 8.36
C ILE A 170 -20.03 -19.71 8.51
N VAL A 171 -20.72 -19.29 9.58
CA VAL A 171 -22.16 -19.51 9.75
C VAL A 171 -22.77 -18.18 10.15
N ASP A 172 -23.64 -17.65 9.29
CA ASP A 172 -24.39 -16.42 9.56
C ASP A 172 -25.89 -16.70 9.45
N VAL A 173 -26.65 -16.19 10.41
CA VAL A 173 -28.09 -16.43 10.53
C VAL A 173 -28.81 -15.10 10.55
N VAL A 174 -29.64 -14.88 9.53
CA VAL A 174 -30.40 -13.65 9.33
C VAL A 174 -31.88 -13.94 9.55
N ASN A 175 -32.48 -13.28 10.54
CA ASN A 175 -33.93 -13.24 10.72
C ASN A 175 -34.48 -11.89 10.24
N LYS A 176 -35.40 -11.92 9.28
CA LYS A 176 -36.09 -10.72 8.78
C LYS A 176 -37.59 -10.86 8.99
N LYS A 177 -38.20 -9.89 9.69
CA LYS A 177 -39.65 -9.78 9.82
C LYS A 177 -40.21 -8.78 8.81
N TYR A 178 -41.33 -9.14 8.19
CA TYR A 178 -42.08 -8.28 7.30
C TYR A 178 -43.28 -7.69 8.05
N TYR A 179 -43.58 -6.42 7.81
CA TYR A 179 -44.67 -5.70 8.49
C TYR A 179 -45.65 -5.15 7.46
N CYS A 180 -46.92 -4.99 7.86
CA CYS A 180 -47.94 -4.40 7.02
C CYS A 180 -47.73 -2.88 6.85
N CYS A 181 -47.81 -2.37 5.62
CA CYS A 181 -47.60 -0.94 5.31
C CYS A 181 -48.61 0.01 5.96
N LEU A 182 -49.78 -0.50 6.38
CA LEU A 182 -50.86 0.30 6.96
C LEU A 182 -50.88 0.28 8.50
N LEU A 183 -50.29 -0.75 9.12
CA LEU A 183 -50.24 -0.91 10.58
C LEU A 183 -48.93 -1.62 10.97
N PRO A 184 -47.94 -0.90 11.55
CA PRO A 184 -46.61 -1.46 11.83
C PRO A 184 -46.58 -2.54 12.92
N CYS A 185 -47.70 -2.80 13.60
CA CYS A 185 -47.82 -3.82 14.65
C CYS A 185 -48.26 -5.21 14.13
N ILE A 186 -48.63 -5.33 12.83
CA ILE A 186 -49.09 -6.60 12.25
C ILE A 186 -47.97 -7.17 11.39
N THR A 187 -47.42 -8.31 11.84
CA THR A 187 -46.40 -9.05 11.10
C THR A 187 -47.02 -9.74 9.89
N ASN A 188 -46.43 -9.55 8.71
CA ASN A 188 -46.87 -10.13 7.46
C ASN A 188 -46.01 -11.35 7.04
N GLY A 189 -45.42 -12.01 8.04
CA GLY A 189 -44.51 -13.14 7.90
C GLY A 189 -43.07 -12.81 8.24
N SER A 190 -42.21 -13.81 8.12
CA SER A 190 -40.77 -13.69 8.33
C SER A 190 -39.98 -14.51 7.32
N MET A 191 -38.69 -14.24 7.22
CA MET A 191 -37.73 -15.05 6.50
C MET A 191 -36.55 -15.31 7.41
N ASP A 192 -36.16 -16.57 7.51
CA ASP A 192 -34.92 -17.03 8.11
C ASP A 192 -33.97 -17.44 6.99
N ALA A 193 -32.76 -16.91 6.99
CA ALA A 193 -31.71 -17.31 6.06
C ALA A 193 -30.48 -17.76 6.86
N CYS A 194 -29.97 -18.93 6.54
CA CYS A 194 -28.72 -19.47 7.07
C CYS A 194 -27.70 -19.53 5.93
N ILE A 195 -26.65 -18.72 6.05
CA ILE A 195 -25.54 -18.65 5.11
C ILE A 195 -24.37 -19.41 5.72
N ARG A 196 -23.84 -20.38 5.00
CA ARG A 196 -22.70 -21.18 5.44
C ARG A 196 -21.61 -21.18 4.40
N SER A 197 -20.36 -21.13 4.85
CA SER A 197 -19.20 -21.33 3.99
C SER A 197 -18.19 -22.25 4.66
N LEU A 198 -17.43 -23.00 3.86
CA LEU A 198 -16.49 -24.00 4.37
C LEU A 198 -15.30 -23.38 5.12
N GLY A 199 -15.00 -22.12 4.84
CA GLY A 199 -13.95 -21.37 5.52
C GLY A 199 -14.12 -19.85 5.37
N ASN A 200 -13.24 -19.11 6.02
CA ASN A 200 -13.08 -17.65 5.92
C ASN A 200 -11.74 -17.23 5.30
N CYS A 201 -10.94 -18.19 4.84
CA CYS A 201 -9.65 -17.99 4.18
C CYS A 201 -9.70 -18.58 2.78
N TYR A 202 -9.27 -17.80 1.78
CA TYR A 202 -9.27 -18.24 0.38
C TYR A 202 -8.01 -17.79 -0.32
N SER A 203 -7.47 -18.66 -1.17
CA SER A 203 -6.37 -18.29 -2.06
C SER A 203 -6.91 -17.56 -3.30
N ILE A 204 -6.07 -16.74 -3.93
CA ILE A 204 -6.43 -16.07 -5.18
C ILE A 204 -6.76 -17.14 -6.24
N GLY A 205 -7.96 -17.06 -6.81
CA GLY A 205 -8.45 -18.00 -7.82
C GLY A 205 -9.18 -19.22 -7.26
N GLU A 206 -9.26 -19.38 -5.94
CA GLU A 206 -10.06 -20.43 -5.30
C GLU A 206 -11.56 -20.13 -5.38
N TRP A 207 -12.37 -21.18 -5.51
CA TRP A 207 -13.83 -21.06 -5.50
C TRP A 207 -14.34 -20.94 -4.06
N ILE A 208 -15.12 -19.91 -3.79
CA ILE A 208 -15.83 -19.74 -2.51
C ILE A 208 -17.15 -20.52 -2.59
N HIS A 209 -17.21 -21.65 -1.88
CA HIS A 209 -18.44 -22.42 -1.76
C HIS A 209 -19.33 -21.83 -0.66
N VAL A 210 -20.52 -21.37 -1.05
CA VAL A 210 -21.54 -20.84 -0.14
C VAL A 210 -22.78 -21.72 -0.21
N PHE A 211 -23.26 -22.14 0.94
CA PHE A 211 -24.53 -22.83 1.11
C PHE A 211 -25.53 -21.85 1.71
N LEU A 212 -26.72 -21.80 1.13
CA LEU A 212 -27.77 -20.88 1.56
C LEU A 212 -29.07 -21.67 1.76
N ASP A 213 -29.55 -21.69 3.00
CA ASP A 213 -30.84 -22.25 3.37
C ASP A 213 -31.79 -21.08 3.68
N ILE A 214 -32.84 -20.91 2.88
CA ILE A 214 -33.87 -19.88 3.12
C ILE A 214 -35.18 -20.57 3.49
N ASP A 215 -35.71 -20.19 4.65
CA ASP A 215 -37.05 -20.56 5.10
C ASP A 215 -37.94 -19.31 5.17
N SER A 216 -38.96 -19.25 4.31
CA SER A 216 -39.85 -18.10 4.20
C SER A 216 -41.24 -18.44 4.68
N HIS A 217 -41.64 -17.78 5.76
CA HIS A 217 -42.96 -17.91 6.39
C HIS A 217 -43.82 -16.68 6.08
N SER A 218 -44.05 -16.37 4.80
CA SER A 218 -44.93 -15.28 4.37
C SER A 218 -45.87 -15.71 3.25
N LYS A 219 -47.11 -15.20 3.27
CA LYS A 219 -48.11 -15.40 2.21
C LYS A 219 -48.06 -14.34 1.12
N SER A 220 -47.41 -13.21 1.38
CA SER A 220 -47.43 -12.03 0.51
C SER A 220 -46.06 -11.54 0.07
N VAL A 221 -45.00 -12.01 0.73
CA VAL A 221 -43.61 -11.71 0.35
C VAL A 221 -42.99 -12.99 -0.20
N GLN A 222 -42.54 -12.95 -1.45
CA GLN A 222 -41.92 -14.08 -2.14
C GLN A 222 -40.45 -13.78 -2.40
N VAL A 223 -39.59 -14.79 -2.24
CA VAL A 223 -38.19 -14.72 -2.63
C VAL A 223 -38.12 -14.99 -4.13
N THR A 224 -37.70 -14.00 -4.91
CA THR A 224 -37.65 -14.08 -6.38
C THR A 224 -36.25 -14.34 -6.92
N SER A 225 -35.21 -13.86 -6.24
CA SER A 225 -33.81 -14.04 -6.60
C SER A 225 -32.91 -14.05 -5.37
N VAL A 226 -31.71 -14.59 -5.54
CA VAL A 226 -30.60 -14.52 -4.58
C VAL A 226 -29.40 -13.98 -5.34
N ASP A 227 -28.85 -12.88 -4.85
CA ASP A 227 -27.65 -12.26 -5.40
C ASP A 227 -26.54 -12.33 -4.34
N MET A 228 -25.40 -12.91 -4.70
CA MET A 228 -24.20 -12.97 -3.85
C MET A 228 -23.09 -12.15 -4.47
N LYS A 229 -22.40 -11.34 -3.65
CA LYS A 229 -21.28 -10.49 -4.08
C LYS A 229 -20.12 -10.63 -3.10
N LEU A 230 -18.91 -10.68 -3.64
CA LEU A 230 -17.69 -10.51 -2.87
C LEU A 230 -17.32 -9.02 -2.93
N GLU A 231 -17.32 -8.37 -1.78
CA GLU A 231 -16.99 -6.95 -1.66
C GLU A 231 -15.69 -6.79 -0.88
N GLN A 232 -14.77 -5.98 -1.42
CA GLN A 232 -13.56 -5.61 -0.72
C GLN A 232 -13.86 -4.40 0.16
N VAL A 233 -13.75 -4.58 1.48
CA VAL A 233 -13.79 -3.47 2.44
C VAL A 233 -12.35 -3.04 2.72
N GLN A 234 -12.03 -1.78 2.43
CA GLN A 234 -10.76 -1.17 2.80
C GLN A 234 -11.03 -0.29 4.03
N ALA A 235 -10.39 -0.60 5.15
CA ALA A 235 -10.53 0.14 6.41
C ALA A 235 -9.19 0.74 6.81
N GLU A 236 -9.22 1.99 7.28
CA GLU A 236 -8.07 2.65 7.90
C GLU A 236 -8.05 2.29 9.39
N GLU A 237 -7.01 1.61 9.85
CA GLU A 237 -6.81 1.38 11.29
C GLU A 237 -6.05 2.57 11.89
N TYR A 238 -6.77 3.43 12.61
CA TYR A 238 -6.18 4.48 13.42
C TYR A 238 -5.59 3.87 14.70
N LEU A 239 -4.31 3.51 14.66
CA LEU A 239 -3.55 3.27 15.88
C LEU A 239 -3.25 4.61 16.55
N PHE A 240 -4.19 5.13 17.34
CA PHE A 240 -3.86 6.19 18.27
C PHE A 240 -2.83 5.64 19.27
N PRO A 241 -1.65 6.26 19.43
CA PRO A 241 -0.82 5.94 20.57
C PRO A 241 -1.64 6.25 21.82
N VAL A 242 -1.90 5.22 22.64
CA VAL A 242 -2.40 5.41 23.99
C VAL A 242 -1.30 6.16 24.73
N VAL A 243 -1.50 7.47 24.91
CA VAL A 243 -0.63 8.35 25.72
C VAL A 243 -0.89 8.08 27.20
#